data_AF-A0A1V5XLP8-F1
#
_entry.id   AF-A0A1V5XLP8-F1
#
_cell.length_a   1.000
_cell.length_b   1.000
_cell.length_c   1.000
_cell.angle_alpha   90.00
_cell.angle_beta   90.00
_cell.angle_gamma   90.00
#
_symmetry.space_group_name_H-M   'P 1'
#
loop_
_entity.id
_entity.type
_entity.pdbx_description
1 polymer ?
#
loop_
_entity_poly.entity_id
_entity_poly.type
_entity_poly.pdbx_seq_one_letter_code
_entity_poly.pdbx_strand_id
1 'polypeptide(L)'
;MAGGVNGAVYDVFCADNGDIYLGGYFTKAGNIILTDRVVKSVQGVFQPIDIDFPGNEHVLKICTTSDGSLYIGGNFSTIVSGENAIAAGVVGGADLNVSSGSANTYPRIVIIGPGKLNSITNYSTGAHVEFNDLTLLAGERLDLNFDPLDLKFTSSWDGRGSVLRYVNAGSDYGNFYLKPGYNTISVFMDKSTTTAATKAWMAWKPKFWGIDGALLE
;
A
#
# COMPACT_ATOMS: atom_id res chain seq x y z
N MET A 1 -6.07 13.75 -15.33
CA MET A 1 -7.23 12.85 -15.12
C MET A 1 -6.68 11.45 -14.97
N ALA A 2 -7.08 10.68 -13.95
CA ALA A 2 -6.56 9.32 -13.70
C ALA A 2 -6.94 8.26 -14.76
N GLY A 3 -7.49 8.68 -15.90
CA GLY A 3 -8.00 7.80 -16.94
C GLY A 3 -9.36 7.20 -16.58
N GLY A 4 -9.73 6.13 -17.27
CA GLY A 4 -10.91 5.31 -16.98
C GLY A 4 -10.54 3.85 -16.84
N VAL A 5 -11.54 2.99 -16.72
CA VAL A 5 -11.35 1.53 -16.79
C VAL A 5 -11.49 1.02 -18.22
N ASN A 6 -10.91 -0.14 -18.52
CA ASN A 6 -10.95 -0.75 -19.87
C ASN A 6 -12.10 -1.74 -20.09
N GLY A 7 -13.11 -1.78 -19.21
CA GLY A 7 -14.19 -2.76 -19.23
C GLY A 7 -15.43 -2.30 -18.49
N ALA A 8 -16.34 -3.24 -18.19
CA ALA A 8 -17.59 -2.92 -17.52
C ALA A 8 -17.38 -2.70 -16.02
N VAL A 9 -17.91 -1.61 -15.48
CA VAL A 9 -18.07 -1.40 -14.03
C VAL A 9 -19.46 -1.87 -13.65
N TYR A 10 -19.56 -2.81 -12.71
CA TYR A 10 -20.84 -3.33 -12.21
C TYR A 10 -21.28 -2.66 -10.92
N ASP A 11 -20.33 -2.14 -10.14
CA ASP A 11 -20.63 -1.41 -8.91
C ASP A 11 -19.64 -0.26 -8.67
N VAL A 12 -20.19 0.84 -8.15
CA VAL A 12 -19.44 2.02 -7.70
C VAL A 12 -19.87 2.29 -6.28
N PHE A 13 -18.92 2.21 -5.35
CA PHE A 13 -19.16 2.48 -3.94
C PHE A 13 -18.36 3.71 -3.50
N CYS A 14 -19.05 4.75 -3.05
CA CYS A 14 -18.45 5.96 -2.50
C CYS A 14 -18.43 5.84 -0.97
N ALA A 15 -17.23 5.76 -0.38
CA ALA A 15 -17.05 5.72 1.05
C ALA A 15 -17.20 7.12 1.68
N ASP A 16 -17.52 7.17 2.97
CA ASP A 16 -17.74 8.42 3.72
C ASP A 16 -16.50 9.33 3.77
N ASN A 17 -15.31 8.75 3.62
CA ASN A 17 -14.04 9.48 3.57
C ASN A 17 -13.72 10.06 2.18
N GLY A 18 -14.59 9.88 1.19
CA GLY A 18 -14.42 10.35 -0.18
C GLY A 18 -13.68 9.38 -1.10
N ASP A 19 -13.25 8.22 -0.60
CA ASP A 19 -12.68 7.18 -1.46
C ASP A 19 -13.77 6.53 -2.32
N ILE A 20 -13.43 6.16 -3.56
CA ILE A 20 -14.36 5.52 -4.49
C ILE A 20 -13.84 4.14 -4.86
N TYR A 21 -14.62 3.10 -4.61
CA TYR A 21 -14.32 1.74 -5.00
C TYR A 21 -15.09 1.39 -6.27
N LEU A 22 -14.39 0.84 -7.26
CA LEU A 22 -14.98 0.36 -8.51
C LEU A 22 -14.77 -1.15 -8.60
N GLY A 23 -15.84 -1.88 -8.90
CA GLY A 23 -15.80 -3.32 -9.12
C GLY A 23 -16.49 -3.70 -10.42
N GLY A 24 -15.95 -4.67 -11.15
CA GLY A 24 -16.57 -5.10 -12.40
C GLY A 24 -15.84 -6.19 -13.15
N TYR A 25 -15.90 -6.08 -14.47
CA TYR A 25 -15.18 -6.91 -15.44
C TYR A 25 -14.25 -6.02 -16.27
N PHE A 26 -13.16 -5.56 -15.64
CA PHE A 26 -12.11 -4.75 -16.23
C PHE A 26 -10.75 -5.20 -15.71
N THR A 27 -9.70 -5.06 -16.52
CA THR A 27 -8.32 -5.48 -16.17
C THR A 27 -7.35 -4.31 -16.05
N LYS A 28 -7.83 -3.08 -16.29
CA LYS A 28 -7.05 -1.86 -16.15
C LYS A 28 -7.88 -0.71 -15.60
N ALA A 29 -7.26 0.11 -14.77
CA ALA A 29 -7.76 1.40 -14.32
C ALA A 29 -6.62 2.44 -14.45
N GLY A 30 -6.78 3.42 -15.32
CA GLY A 30 -5.67 4.29 -15.70
C GLY A 30 -4.51 3.49 -16.30
N ASN A 31 -3.30 3.64 -15.74
CA ASN A 31 -2.11 2.89 -16.16
C ASN A 31 -1.89 1.59 -15.37
N ILE A 32 -2.75 1.28 -14.41
CA ILE A 32 -2.58 0.14 -13.50
C ILE A 32 -3.27 -1.08 -14.12
N ILE A 33 -2.54 -2.19 -14.16
CA ILE A 33 -3.08 -3.52 -14.49
C ILE A 33 -3.58 -4.14 -13.20
N LEU A 34 -4.81 -4.65 -13.23
CA LEU A 34 -5.50 -5.23 -12.09
C LEU A 34 -5.88 -6.67 -12.42
N THR A 35 -5.45 -7.59 -11.57
CA THR A 35 -5.85 -9.00 -11.59
C THR A 35 -7.28 -9.13 -11.10
N ASP A 36 -7.59 -8.52 -9.95
CA ASP A 36 -8.79 -8.77 -9.16
C ASP A 36 -10.02 -7.94 -9.52
N ARG A 37 -9.91 -7.13 -10.60
CA ARG A 37 -11.01 -6.35 -11.20
C ARG A 37 -11.76 -5.47 -10.18
N VAL A 38 -11.04 -5.05 -9.16
CA VAL A 38 -11.42 -4.05 -8.16
C VAL A 38 -10.33 -3.00 -8.11
N VAL A 39 -10.73 -1.74 -7.94
CA VAL A 39 -9.79 -0.63 -7.75
C VAL A 39 -10.38 0.37 -6.76
N LYS A 40 -9.51 0.98 -5.98
CA LYS A 40 -9.85 2.11 -5.11
C LYS A 40 -9.35 3.39 -5.76
N SER A 41 -10.14 4.46 -5.72
CA SER A 41 -9.71 5.80 -6.07
C SER A 41 -9.62 6.64 -4.80
N VAL A 42 -8.43 7.14 -4.51
CA VAL A 42 -8.15 8.06 -3.40
C VAL A 42 -7.78 9.40 -4.02
N GLN A 43 -8.53 10.46 -3.68
CA GLN A 43 -8.32 11.81 -4.21
C GLN A 43 -8.23 11.85 -5.76
N GLY A 44 -8.99 11.00 -6.43
CA GLY A 44 -9.03 10.91 -7.89
C GLY A 44 -7.86 10.15 -8.53
N VAL A 45 -7.06 9.43 -7.77
CA VAL A 45 -5.96 8.56 -8.24
C VAL A 45 -6.32 7.10 -8.01
N PHE A 46 -6.19 6.26 -9.04
CA PHE A 46 -6.45 4.82 -8.90
C PHE A 46 -5.33 4.10 -8.17
N GLN A 47 -5.71 3.16 -7.31
CA GLN A 47 -4.84 2.34 -6.47
C GLN A 47 -5.38 0.90 -6.44
N PRO A 48 -4.51 -0.11 -6.65
CA PRO A 48 -4.91 -1.50 -6.46
C PRO A 48 -5.24 -1.76 -4.99
N ILE A 49 -6.12 -2.72 -4.73
CA ILE A 49 -6.37 -3.22 -3.39
C ILE A 49 -5.55 -4.50 -3.23
N ASP A 50 -4.92 -4.68 -2.08
CA ASP A 50 -4.08 -5.83 -1.78
C ASP A 50 -4.95 -7.05 -1.40
N ILE A 51 -5.62 -7.58 -2.42
CA ILE A 51 -6.50 -8.75 -2.34
C ILE A 51 -6.35 -9.58 -3.62
N ASP A 52 -6.34 -10.89 -3.45
CA ASP A 52 -6.28 -11.91 -4.48
C ASP A 52 -7.55 -12.77 -4.39
N PHE A 53 -8.43 -12.67 -5.38
CA PHE A 53 -9.71 -13.37 -5.42
C PHE A 53 -9.60 -14.71 -6.17
N PRO A 54 -10.28 -15.76 -5.70
CA PRO A 54 -10.23 -17.06 -6.37
C PRO A 54 -11.17 -17.15 -7.58
N GLY A 55 -10.68 -17.68 -8.70
CA GLY A 55 -11.52 -18.27 -9.75
C GLY A 55 -11.95 -17.32 -10.89
N ASN A 56 -13.18 -17.45 -11.39
CA ASN A 56 -13.65 -16.64 -12.53
C ASN A 56 -14.12 -15.25 -12.09
N GLU A 57 -13.15 -14.43 -11.70
CA GLU A 57 -13.29 -13.15 -11.02
C GLU A 57 -14.17 -12.17 -11.81
N HIS A 58 -15.34 -11.86 -11.25
CA HIS A 58 -16.18 -10.73 -11.64
C HIS A 58 -16.64 -10.07 -10.34
N VAL A 59 -16.29 -8.80 -10.11
CA VAL A 59 -16.76 -8.08 -8.91
C VAL A 59 -18.12 -7.46 -9.21
N LEU A 60 -19.17 -7.92 -8.52
CA LEU A 60 -20.56 -7.53 -8.78
C LEU A 60 -21.08 -6.52 -7.76
N LYS A 61 -20.57 -6.57 -6.53
CA LYS A 61 -20.99 -5.71 -5.42
C LYS A 61 -19.85 -5.36 -4.48
N ILE A 62 -19.85 -4.14 -3.98
CA ILE A 62 -18.95 -3.62 -2.96
C ILE A 62 -19.79 -2.89 -1.92
N CYS A 63 -19.59 -3.21 -0.64
CA CYS A 63 -20.20 -2.47 0.45
C CYS A 63 -19.28 -2.42 1.67
N THR A 64 -19.51 -1.45 2.55
CA THR A 64 -18.84 -1.38 3.84
C THR A 64 -19.83 -1.57 4.97
N THR A 65 -19.36 -2.12 6.09
CA THR A 65 -20.09 -2.18 7.36
C THR A 65 -19.77 -0.97 8.23
N SER A 66 -20.58 -0.76 9.28
CA SER A 66 -20.41 0.37 10.21
C SER A 66 -19.10 0.35 10.99
N ASP A 67 -18.43 -0.80 11.06
CA ASP A 67 -17.10 -0.96 11.66
C ASP A 67 -15.94 -0.68 10.67
N GLY A 68 -16.25 -0.31 9.42
CA GLY A 68 -15.27 -0.01 8.39
C GLY A 68 -14.79 -1.23 7.58
N SER A 69 -15.30 -2.43 7.85
CA SER A 69 -14.93 -3.62 7.05
C SER A 69 -15.47 -3.51 5.63
N LEU A 70 -14.65 -3.90 4.65
CA LEU A 70 -15.02 -3.90 3.24
C LEU A 70 -15.46 -5.31 2.81
N TYR A 71 -16.68 -5.40 2.27
CA TYR A 71 -17.24 -6.63 1.70
C TYR A 71 -17.28 -6.51 0.19
N ILE A 72 -16.70 -7.50 -0.48
CA ILE A 72 -16.65 -7.58 -1.93
C ILE A 72 -17.32 -8.89 -2.35
N GLY A 73 -18.38 -8.77 -3.13
CA GLY A 73 -19.18 -9.88 -3.63
C GLY A 73 -19.06 -10.01 -5.15
N GLY A 74 -18.94 -11.25 -5.62
CA GLY A 74 -18.67 -11.50 -7.03
C GLY A 74 -18.78 -12.96 -7.43
N ASN A 75 -18.49 -13.23 -8.70
CA ASN A 75 -18.25 -14.59 -9.16
C ASN A 75 -16.83 -14.98 -8.74
N PHE A 76 -16.72 -15.65 -7.61
CA PHE A 76 -15.46 -16.21 -7.12
C PHE A 76 -15.65 -17.72 -6.96
N SER A 77 -14.60 -18.50 -7.24
CA SER A 77 -14.70 -19.96 -7.18
C SER A 77 -13.40 -20.59 -6.68
N THR A 78 -13.44 -21.06 -5.44
CA THR A 78 -12.37 -21.87 -4.83
C THR A 78 -12.27 -23.27 -5.45
N ILE A 79 -13.34 -23.74 -6.12
CA ILE A 79 -13.32 -25.02 -6.86
C ILE A 79 -12.48 -24.88 -8.13
N VAL A 80 -12.60 -23.75 -8.82
CA VAL A 80 -11.85 -23.48 -10.06
C VAL A 80 -10.40 -23.12 -9.77
N SER A 81 -10.14 -22.26 -8.78
CA SER A 81 -8.78 -21.83 -8.44
C SER A 81 -8.02 -22.83 -7.56
N GLY A 82 -8.73 -23.63 -6.75
CA GLY A 82 -8.12 -24.50 -5.75
C GLY A 82 -7.60 -23.76 -4.51
N GLU A 83 -7.87 -22.46 -4.38
CA GLU A 83 -7.37 -21.62 -3.28
C GLU A 83 -8.46 -20.71 -2.71
N ASN A 84 -8.27 -20.24 -1.47
CA ASN A 84 -9.13 -19.23 -0.86
C ASN A 84 -8.69 -17.83 -1.29
N ALA A 85 -9.57 -16.84 -1.12
CA ALA A 85 -9.15 -15.45 -1.26
C ALA A 85 -8.01 -15.11 -0.28
N ILE A 86 -7.02 -14.38 -0.76
CA ILE A 86 -5.88 -13.94 0.03
C ILE A 86 -5.91 -12.42 0.01
N ALA A 87 -6.40 -11.80 1.08
CA ALA A 87 -6.08 -10.41 1.33
C ALA A 87 -4.70 -10.36 2.01
N ALA A 88 -3.90 -9.35 1.72
CA ALA A 88 -2.92 -8.95 2.72
C ALA A 88 -3.72 -8.53 3.94
N GLY A 89 -3.72 -9.38 4.96
CA GLY A 89 -4.27 -8.94 6.21
C GLY A 89 -3.47 -7.71 6.66
N VAL A 90 -4.06 -6.99 7.62
CA VAL A 90 -3.22 -6.45 8.69
C VAL A 90 -2.25 -7.55 9.21
N VAL A 91 -2.64 -8.83 9.07
CA VAL A 91 -1.75 -10.01 9.01
C VAL A 91 -0.83 -9.97 7.76
N GLY A 92 0.29 -9.27 7.90
CA GLY A 92 1.25 -8.94 6.83
C GLY A 92 1.70 -7.49 6.92
N GLY A 93 0.81 -6.64 7.47
CA GLY A 93 1.21 -5.37 8.03
C GLY A 93 2.06 -5.56 9.29
N ALA A 94 3.07 -4.72 9.46
CA ALA A 94 3.77 -4.65 10.73
C ALA A 94 2.91 -3.83 11.69
N ASP A 95 2.37 -4.50 12.70
CA ASP A 95 1.78 -3.86 13.86
C ASP A 95 2.90 -3.36 14.78
N LEU A 96 3.09 -2.05 14.77
CA LEU A 96 4.21 -1.40 15.42
C LEU A 96 3.72 -0.57 16.57
N ASN A 97 4.18 -0.91 17.76
CA ASN A 97 4.02 -0.05 18.91
C ASN A 97 5.20 0.92 18.98
N VAL A 98 4.96 2.19 18.62
CA VAL A 98 5.89 3.29 18.85
C VAL A 98 5.71 3.75 20.31
N SER A 99 6.06 2.85 21.25
CA SER A 99 5.82 3.02 22.69
C SER A 99 6.75 4.04 23.34
N SER A 100 7.89 4.31 22.73
CA SER A 100 8.96 5.13 23.30
C SER A 100 8.98 6.58 22.78
N GLY A 101 7.91 7.07 22.14
CA GLY A 101 7.86 8.45 21.60
C GLY A 101 6.51 9.11 21.83
N SER A 102 6.51 10.40 22.18
CA SER A 102 5.29 11.21 22.38
C SER A 102 4.94 12.12 21.21
N ALA A 103 5.82 12.22 20.20
CA ALA A 103 5.60 12.99 18.97
C ALA A 103 5.70 12.11 17.72
N ASN A 104 5.11 12.59 16.63
CA ASN A 104 5.19 11.92 15.33
C ASN A 104 6.66 11.73 14.91
N THR A 105 6.97 10.55 14.39
CA THR A 105 8.29 10.23 13.84
C THR A 105 8.18 9.77 12.40
N TYR A 106 9.29 9.85 11.68
CA TYR A 106 9.36 9.52 10.26
C TYR A 106 10.23 8.28 10.08
N PRO A 107 9.69 7.21 9.48
CA PRO A 107 10.42 5.98 9.32
C PRO A 107 11.45 6.06 8.19
N ARG A 108 12.41 5.13 8.25
CA ARG A 108 13.22 4.72 7.12
C ARG A 108 12.86 3.28 6.79
N ILE A 109 12.38 3.04 5.58
CA ILE A 109 11.99 1.72 5.10
C ILE A 109 13.05 1.25 4.10
N VAL A 110 13.50 0.00 4.24
CA VAL A 110 14.42 -0.66 3.31
C VAL A 110 13.72 -1.88 2.73
N ILE A 111 13.73 -2.00 1.41
CA ILE A 111 13.16 -3.16 0.71
C ILE A 111 14.27 -3.77 -0.14
N ILE A 112 14.48 -5.08 -0.04
CA ILE A 112 15.38 -5.85 -0.90
C ILE A 112 14.55 -6.71 -1.85
N GLY A 113 14.81 -6.57 -3.15
CA GLY A 113 14.14 -7.31 -4.20
C GLY A 113 14.59 -8.78 -4.33
N PRO A 114 13.92 -9.55 -5.21
CA PRO A 114 13.12 -9.06 -6.33
C PRO A 114 11.68 -8.70 -5.94
N GLY A 115 10.99 -7.96 -6.81
CA GLY A 115 9.54 -7.79 -6.75
C GLY A 115 9.06 -6.40 -7.19
N LYS A 116 7.82 -6.33 -7.67
CA LYS A 116 7.13 -5.09 -8.00
C LYS A 116 6.52 -4.49 -6.74
N LEU A 117 6.96 -3.30 -6.37
CA LEU A 117 6.40 -2.52 -5.27
C LEU A 117 5.24 -1.68 -5.79
N ASN A 118 4.04 -1.90 -5.24
CA ASN A 118 2.83 -1.17 -5.62
C ASN A 118 2.57 -0.02 -4.65
N SER A 119 2.61 -0.27 -3.34
CA SER A 119 2.34 0.78 -2.35
C SER A 119 2.95 0.53 -0.98
N ILE A 120 3.01 1.59 -0.19
CA ILE A 120 3.28 1.55 1.26
C ILE A 120 2.21 2.39 1.94
N THR A 121 1.48 1.80 2.88
CA THR A 121 0.32 2.44 3.52
C THR A 121 0.43 2.34 5.03
N ASN A 122 0.31 3.47 5.72
CA ASN A 122 0.04 3.51 7.16
C ASN A 122 -1.46 3.68 7.39
N TYR A 123 -2.15 2.58 7.66
CA TYR A 123 -3.60 2.58 7.91
C TYR A 123 -3.97 3.36 9.17
N SER A 124 -3.04 3.54 10.12
CA SER A 124 -3.30 4.25 11.36
C SER A 124 -3.22 5.77 11.25
N THR A 125 -2.64 6.30 10.18
CA THR A 125 -2.58 7.74 9.88
C THR A 125 -3.28 8.11 8.57
N GLY A 126 -3.58 7.13 7.72
CA GLY A 126 -4.09 7.34 6.36
C GLY A 126 -3.02 7.72 5.34
N ALA A 127 -1.77 7.89 5.77
CA ALA A 127 -0.67 8.24 4.88
C ALA A 127 -0.32 7.06 3.97
N HIS A 128 -0.14 7.33 2.68
CA HIS A 128 0.12 6.29 1.69
C HIS A 128 1.08 6.77 0.61
N VAL A 129 1.84 5.84 0.03
CA VAL A 129 2.72 6.09 -1.11
C VAL A 129 2.47 5.03 -2.15
N GLU A 130 2.09 5.48 -3.34
CA GLU A 130 1.80 4.63 -4.49
C GLU A 130 2.93 4.72 -5.50
N PHE A 131 3.30 3.59 -6.08
CA PHE A 131 4.36 3.50 -7.07
C PHE A 131 3.81 3.01 -8.41
N ASN A 132 4.23 3.64 -9.50
CA ASN A 132 3.97 3.15 -10.84
C ASN A 132 5.24 2.52 -11.41
N ASP A 133 5.14 1.29 -11.91
CA ASP A 133 6.20 0.56 -12.62
C ASP A 133 7.54 0.43 -11.86
N LEU A 134 7.51 0.34 -10.52
CA LEU A 134 8.69 0.12 -9.70
C LEU A 134 8.94 -1.37 -9.44
N THR A 135 9.72 -2.01 -10.32
CA THR A 135 10.16 -3.40 -10.14
C THR A 135 11.60 -3.43 -9.62
N LEU A 136 11.80 -4.08 -8.48
CA LEU A 136 13.10 -4.33 -7.87
C LEU A 136 13.72 -5.60 -8.45
N LEU A 137 15.00 -5.52 -8.80
CA LEU A 137 15.80 -6.68 -9.21
C LEU A 137 16.20 -7.52 -7.99
N ALA A 138 16.62 -8.76 -8.22
CA ALA A 138 17.11 -9.63 -7.15
C ALA A 138 18.33 -9.01 -6.45
N GLY A 139 18.24 -8.83 -5.13
CA GLY A 139 19.29 -8.19 -4.33
C GLY A 139 19.37 -6.66 -4.46
N GLU A 140 18.55 -6.02 -5.30
CA GLU A 140 18.44 -4.57 -5.33
C GLU A 140 17.91 -4.07 -3.98
N ARG A 141 18.61 -3.11 -3.37
CA ARG A 141 18.19 -2.46 -2.14
C ARG A 141 17.57 -1.11 -2.44
N LEU A 142 16.29 -0.97 -2.13
CA LEU A 142 15.55 0.29 -2.08
C LEU A 142 15.66 0.90 -0.68
N ASP A 143 15.98 2.18 -0.60
CA ASP A 143 16.10 2.93 0.64
C ASP A 143 15.14 4.12 0.62
N LEU A 144 14.14 4.10 1.48
CA LEU A 144 13.07 5.09 1.55
C LEU A 144 13.16 5.84 2.88
N ASN A 145 13.75 7.03 2.88
CA ASN A 145 13.80 7.89 4.05
C ASN A 145 12.67 8.91 4.00
N PHE A 146 11.76 8.86 4.96
CA PHE A 146 10.60 9.73 5.04
C PHE A 146 10.81 10.97 5.92
N ASP A 147 12.00 11.17 6.49
CA ASP A 147 12.30 12.39 7.25
C ASP A 147 12.14 13.62 6.34
N PRO A 148 11.23 14.57 6.62
CA PRO A 148 11.00 15.73 5.76
C PRO A 148 12.24 16.62 5.60
N LEU A 149 13.21 16.53 6.51
CA LEU A 149 14.48 17.27 6.43
C LEU A 149 15.56 16.56 5.60
N ASP A 150 15.36 15.27 5.29
CA ASP A 150 16.31 14.43 4.55
C ASP A 150 15.55 13.43 3.66
N LEU A 151 14.47 13.90 3.04
CA LEU A 151 13.53 13.09 2.27
C LEU A 151 14.23 12.57 1.02
N LYS A 152 14.46 11.26 0.95
CA LYS A 152 15.19 10.63 -0.16
C LYS A 152 14.75 9.19 -0.34
N PHE A 153 14.35 8.87 -1.58
CA PHE A 153 14.11 7.49 -1.99
C PHE A 153 15.15 7.11 -3.03
N THR A 154 16.00 6.13 -2.74
CA THR A 154 17.13 5.73 -3.59
C THR A 154 17.17 4.24 -3.81
N SER A 155 17.78 3.82 -4.92
CA SER A 155 18.07 2.42 -5.22
C SER A 155 19.58 2.18 -5.26
N SER A 156 20.00 0.99 -4.83
CA SER A 156 21.38 0.51 -5.00
C SER A 156 21.68 0.02 -6.41
N TRP A 157 20.68 -0.11 -7.29
CA TRP A 157 20.91 -0.51 -8.67
C TRP A 157 21.50 0.65 -9.46
N ASP A 158 22.64 0.37 -10.10
CA ASP A 158 23.38 1.38 -10.84
C ASP A 158 22.54 2.01 -11.96
N GLY A 159 22.67 3.33 -12.11
CA GLY A 159 21.87 4.11 -13.05
C GLY A 159 20.41 4.39 -12.66
N ARG A 160 19.83 3.72 -11.63
CA ARG A 160 18.47 4.04 -11.17
C ARG A 160 18.44 5.33 -10.35
N GLY A 161 19.34 5.55 -9.40
CA GLY A 161 19.40 6.77 -8.59
C GLY A 161 18.12 7.01 -7.77
N SER A 162 17.57 8.25 -7.81
CA SER A 162 16.33 8.58 -7.10
C SER A 162 15.11 7.85 -7.67
N VAL A 163 14.35 7.18 -6.82
CA VAL A 163 13.12 6.46 -7.19
C VAL A 163 11.84 7.27 -6.93
N LEU A 164 11.95 8.52 -6.47
CA LEU A 164 10.79 9.43 -6.35
C LEU A 164 10.05 9.61 -7.69
N ARG A 165 10.74 9.40 -8.82
CA ARG A 165 10.14 9.43 -10.17
C ARG A 165 9.06 8.37 -10.39
N TYR A 166 9.07 7.30 -9.60
CA TYR A 166 8.08 6.23 -9.68
C TYR A 166 6.88 6.50 -8.75
N VAL A 167 6.95 7.50 -7.87
CA VAL A 167 5.87 7.82 -6.94
C VAL A 167 4.75 8.54 -7.68
N ASN A 168 3.53 8.05 -7.53
CA ASN A 168 2.34 8.65 -8.13
C ASN A 168 1.98 9.96 -7.43
N ALA A 169 1.51 10.93 -8.21
CA ALA A 169 0.90 12.14 -7.67
C ALA A 169 -0.25 11.78 -6.72
N GLY A 170 -0.43 12.57 -5.65
CA GLY A 170 -1.39 12.29 -4.57
C GLY A 170 -0.84 11.44 -3.42
N SER A 171 0.38 10.88 -3.57
CA SER A 171 1.06 10.17 -2.47
C SER A 171 1.55 11.13 -1.37
N ASP A 172 1.47 10.68 -0.12
CA ASP A 172 1.85 11.42 1.09
C ASP A 172 3.34 11.25 1.46
N TYR A 173 4.23 11.01 0.49
CA TYR A 173 5.63 10.66 0.78
C TYR A 173 6.40 11.73 1.58
N GLY A 174 6.00 13.01 1.50
CA GLY A 174 6.55 14.09 2.33
C GLY A 174 5.92 14.21 3.74
N ASN A 175 4.86 13.45 4.02
CA ASN A 175 4.14 13.44 5.29
C ASN A 175 3.77 12.01 5.73
N PHE A 176 4.59 11.02 5.41
CA PHE A 176 4.39 9.65 5.87
C PHE A 176 5.06 9.50 7.24
N TYR A 177 4.25 9.52 8.31
CA TYR A 177 4.73 9.47 9.68
C TYR A 177 4.13 8.28 10.45
N LEU A 178 4.81 7.90 11.53
CA LEU A 178 4.29 7.05 12.60
C LEU A 178 3.78 7.97 13.71
N LYS A 179 2.53 7.76 14.16
CA LYS A 179 2.01 8.43 15.36
C LYS A 179 2.54 7.73 16.63
N PRO A 180 2.54 8.40 17.79
CA PRO A 180 2.74 7.72 19.08
C PRO A 180 1.80 6.52 19.24
N GLY A 181 2.31 5.43 19.83
CA GLY A 181 1.56 4.20 20.05
C GLY A 181 1.42 3.33 18.80
N TYR A 182 0.26 2.68 18.67
CA TYR A 182 0.03 1.64 17.68
C TYR A 182 -0.12 2.19 16.25
N ASN A 183 0.64 1.62 15.32
CA ASN A 183 0.57 1.88 13.89
C ASN A 183 0.51 0.55 13.14
N THR A 184 -0.35 0.48 12.12
CA THR A 184 -0.47 -0.65 11.21
C THR A 184 -0.02 -0.23 9.83
N ILE A 185 1.06 -0.85 9.34
CA ILE A 185 1.70 -0.49 8.07
C ILE A 185 1.76 -1.69 7.15
N SER A 186 1.31 -1.53 5.90
CA SER A 186 1.52 -2.52 4.84
C SER A 186 2.54 -2.04 3.81
N VAL A 187 3.32 -2.99 3.29
CA VAL A 187 4.16 -2.85 2.10
C VAL A 187 3.58 -3.81 1.07
N PHE A 188 2.87 -3.27 0.07
CA PHE A 188 2.23 -4.09 -0.94
C PHE A 188 3.20 -4.37 -2.09
N MET A 189 3.61 -5.63 -2.22
CA MET A 189 4.36 -6.12 -3.37
C MET A 189 3.58 -7.22 -4.09
N ASP A 190 3.65 -7.23 -5.42
CA ASP A 190 3.00 -8.26 -6.24
C ASP A 190 3.61 -9.64 -5.96
N LYS A 191 2.81 -10.51 -5.35
CA LYS A 191 3.20 -11.88 -4.95
C LYS A 191 3.86 -12.66 -6.08
N SER A 192 3.38 -12.51 -7.32
CA SER A 192 3.91 -13.22 -8.49
C SER A 192 5.35 -12.82 -8.86
N THR A 193 5.82 -11.69 -8.34
CA THR A 193 7.15 -11.13 -8.60
C THR A 193 8.10 -11.23 -7.40
N THR A 194 7.56 -11.60 -6.23
CA THR A 194 8.35 -11.78 -5.00
C THR A 194 8.88 -13.20 -4.84
N THR A 195 9.91 -13.36 -4.02
CA THR A 195 10.52 -14.66 -3.68
C THR A 195 10.90 -14.68 -2.20
N ALA A 196 11.43 -15.81 -1.71
CA ALA A 196 11.99 -15.88 -0.35
C ALA A 196 13.20 -14.92 -0.12
N ALA A 197 13.79 -14.38 -1.19
CA ALA A 197 14.84 -13.36 -1.09
C ALA A 197 14.29 -11.94 -0.88
N THR A 198 13.00 -11.73 -1.15
CA THR A 198 12.31 -10.45 -0.98
C THR A 198 12.16 -10.15 0.51
N LYS A 199 12.62 -8.98 0.94
CA LYS A 199 12.62 -8.61 2.37
C LYS A 199 12.29 -7.13 2.52
N ALA A 200 11.61 -6.80 3.62
CA ALA A 200 11.36 -5.42 4.01
C ALA A 200 11.73 -5.22 5.48
N TRP A 201 12.32 -4.08 5.80
CA TRP A 201 12.62 -3.65 7.16
C TRP A 201 12.26 -2.19 7.32
N MET A 202 11.95 -1.81 8.55
CA MET A 202 11.70 -0.42 8.89
C MET A 202 12.40 -0.09 10.20
N ALA A 203 12.97 1.11 10.26
CA ALA A 203 13.54 1.69 11.47
C ALA A 203 13.03 3.12 11.64
N TRP A 204 12.89 3.57 12.87
CA TRP A 204 12.54 4.95 13.19
C TRP A 204 13.30 5.40 14.42
N LYS A 205 13.36 6.71 14.62
CA LYS A 205 13.89 7.30 15.86
C LYS A 205 12.72 7.88 16.64
N PRO A 206 12.43 7.44 17.88
CA PRO A 206 11.39 8.05 18.68
C PRO A 206 11.60 9.58 18.79
N LYS A 207 10.50 10.34 18.74
CA LYS A 207 10.49 11.79 18.93
C LYS A 207 9.58 12.15 20.09
N PHE A 208 9.87 13.27 20.72
CA PHE A 208 9.12 13.80 21.86
C PHE A 208 8.82 15.27 21.61
N TRP A 209 7.67 15.74 22.11
CA TRP A 209 7.29 17.16 22.00
C TRP A 209 8.18 18.09 22.83
N GLY A 210 8.84 17.55 23.86
CA GLY A 210 9.73 18.26 24.74
C GLY A 210 10.65 17.31 25.48
N ILE A 211 11.61 17.88 26.20
CA ILE A 211 12.62 17.14 26.95
C ILE A 211 11.99 16.26 28.05
N ASP A 212 10.88 16.70 28.63
CA ASP A 212 10.14 15.95 29.67
C ASP A 212 9.58 14.63 29.14
N GLY A 213 9.27 14.57 27.84
CA GLY A 213 8.83 13.32 27.20
C GLY A 213 9.98 12.35 26.91
N ALA A 214 11.22 12.85 26.76
CA ALA A 214 12.40 12.06 26.45
C ALA A 214 13.00 11.34 27.68
N LEU A 215 12.47 11.63 28.87
CA LEU A 215 12.80 10.93 30.10
C LEU A 215 12.07 9.57 30.08
N LEU A 216 12.66 8.57 29.42
CA LEU A 216 12.15 7.20 29.43
C LEU A 216 12.61 6.45 30.68
N GLU A 217 11.63 5.90 31.42
CA GLU A 217 11.73 4.64 32.16
C GLU A 217 11.97 3.45 31.22
#